data_AF-A0A374AZ23-F1
#
_entry.id   AF-A0A374AZ23-F1
#
_cell.length_a   1.000
_cell.length_b   1.000
_cell.length_c   1.000
_cell.angle_alpha   90.00
_cell.angle_beta   90.00
_cell.angle_gamma   90.00
#
_symmetry.space_group_name_H-M   'P 1'
#
loop_
_entity.id
_entity.type
_entity.pdbx_description
1 polymer ?
#
loop_
_entity_poly.entity_id
_entity_poly.type
_entity_poly.pdbx_seq_one_letter_code
_entity_poly.pdbx_strand_id
1 'polypeptide(L)'
;MCTLPTRKLLANAVIQVLKQASVPMRACDINGKVAELLQILQDVLKIEDANCTGTEFSYQMRWIRTNLKNQGLISSPKRGFWVLQNNPNN
;
A
#
# COMPACT_ATOMS: atom_id res chain seq x y z
N MET A 1 -1.16 3.83 22.93
CA MET A 1 -1.45 4.78 21.82
C MET A 1 -1.38 4.00 20.53
N CYS A 2 -2.51 3.83 19.85
CA CYS A 2 -2.58 3.12 18.57
C CYS A 2 -2.28 4.11 17.44
N THR A 3 -1.01 4.27 17.08
CA THR A 3 -0.57 5.19 16.02
C THR A 3 -0.36 4.45 14.70
N LEU A 4 -0.86 5.01 13.61
CA LEU A 4 -0.56 4.52 12.27
C LEU A 4 0.94 4.67 11.97
N PRO A 5 1.58 3.68 11.33
CA PRO A 5 2.97 3.79 10.91
C PRO A 5 3.15 4.92 9.88
N THR A 6 4.35 5.50 9.84
CA THR A 6 4.66 6.62 8.95
C THR A 6 4.48 6.26 7.47
N ARG A 7 4.08 7.23 6.64
CA ARG A 7 3.92 7.08 5.17
C ARG A 7 5.11 6.42 4.47
N LYS A 8 6.34 6.75 4.89
CA LYS A 8 7.57 6.14 4.36
C LYS A 8 7.64 4.63 4.65
N LEU A 9 7.28 4.23 5.87
CA LEU A 9 7.29 2.82 6.28
C LEU A 9 6.24 2.02 5.49
N LEU A 10 5.04 2.58 5.36
CA LEU A 10 3.97 2.00 4.55
C LEU A 10 4.38 1.87 3.07
N ALA A 11 5.04 2.89 2.50
CA ALA A 11 5.54 2.83 1.13
C ALA A 11 6.58 1.72 0.94
N ASN A 12 7.53 1.59 1.87
CA ASN A 12 8.50 0.49 1.84
C ASN A 12 7.84 -0.87 1.99
N ALA A 13 6.83 -1.00 2.86
CA ALA A 13 6.08 -2.24 3.02
C ALA A 13 5.32 -2.62 1.74
N VAL A 14 4.69 -1.65 1.07
CA VAL A 14 4.05 -1.87 -0.25
C VAL A 14 5.06 -2.39 -1.27
N ILE A 15 6.25 -1.77 -1.35
CA ILE A 15 7.32 -2.22 -2.24
C ILE A 15 7.77 -3.63 -1.88
N GLN A 16 7.96 -3.96 -0.59
CA GLN A 16 8.37 -5.30 -0.16
C GLN A 16 7.33 -6.36 -0.54
N VAL A 17 6.05 -6.08 -0.29
CA VAL A 17 4.94 -6.97 -0.66
C VAL A 17 4.92 -7.20 -2.16
N LEU A 18 5.05 -6.13 -2.95
CA LEU A 18 5.08 -6.21 -4.41
C LEU A 18 6.38 -6.85 -4.95
N LYS A 19 7.49 -6.75 -4.23
CA LYS A 19 8.77 -7.39 -4.57
C LYS A 19 8.71 -8.90 -4.35
N GLN A 20 8.03 -9.34 -3.28
CA GLN A 20 7.77 -10.75 -3.04
C GLN A 20 6.71 -11.31 -3.99
N ALA A 21 5.82 -10.46 -4.48
CA ALA A 21 4.81 -10.84 -5.45
C ALA A 21 5.38 -10.81 -6.88
N SER A 22 5.61 -12.00 -7.45
CA SER A 22 5.96 -12.14 -8.86
C SER A 22 4.81 -11.80 -9.83
N VAL A 23 3.60 -11.53 -9.31
CA VAL A 23 2.37 -11.33 -10.09
C VAL A 23 1.65 -10.03 -9.69
N PRO A 24 0.87 -9.42 -10.61
CA PRO A 24 0.05 -8.26 -10.30
C PRO A 24 -0.90 -8.53 -9.13
N MET A 25 -0.80 -7.74 -8.08
CA MET A 25 -1.64 -7.86 -6.89
C MET A 25 -2.74 -6.81 -6.89
N ARG A 26 -3.91 -7.15 -6.36
CA ARG A 26 -4.99 -6.17 -6.18
C ARG A 26 -4.68 -5.24 -5.02
N ALA A 27 -5.21 -4.02 -5.10
CA ALA A 27 -5.05 -3.05 -4.02
C ALA A 27 -5.53 -3.55 -2.65
N CYS A 28 -6.64 -4.31 -2.60
CA CYS A 28 -7.14 -4.91 -1.36
C CYS A 28 -6.16 -5.94 -0.79
N ASP A 29 -5.58 -6.78 -1.65
CA ASP A 29 -4.63 -7.82 -1.26
C ASP A 29 -3.33 -7.20 -0.73
N ILE A 30 -2.86 -6.12 -1.36
CA ILE A 30 -1.69 -5.35 -0.90
C ILE A 30 -1.96 -4.72 0.47
N ASN A 31 -3.15 -4.13 0.64
CA ASN A 31 -3.54 -3.51 1.91
C ASN A 31 -3.52 -4.52 3.07
N GLY A 32 -4.08 -5.71 2.85
CA GLY A 32 -4.04 -6.80 3.84
C GLY A 32 -2.61 -7.24 4.17
N LYS A 33 -1.81 -7.54 3.14
CA LYS A 33 -0.41 -7.97 3.35
C LYS A 33 0.46 -6.91 4.01
N VAL A 34 0.27 -5.63 3.71
CA VAL A 34 1.02 -4.54 4.35
C VAL A 34 0.63 -4.41 5.82
N ALA A 35 -0.66 -4.55 6.14
CA ALA A 35 -1.11 -4.55 7.52
C ALA A 35 -0.54 -5.75 8.30
N GLU A 36 -0.52 -6.95 7.70
CA GLU A 36 0.10 -8.13 8.29
C GLU A 36 1.61 -7.97 8.49
N LEU A 37 2.32 -7.46 7.47
CA LEU A 37 3.78 -7.28 7.50
C LEU A 37 4.21 -6.26 8.55
N LEU A 38 3.44 -5.20 8.74
CA LEU A 38 3.67 -4.18 9.75
C LEU A 38 2.99 -4.48 11.09
N GLN A 39 2.32 -5.63 11.21
CA GLN A 39 1.54 -6.05 12.38
C GLN A 39 0.60 -4.95 12.89
N ILE A 40 -0.07 -4.26 11.96
CA ILE A 40 -1.00 -3.19 12.28
C ILE A 40 -2.24 -3.82 12.91
N LEU A 41 -2.58 -3.35 14.12
CA LEU A 41 -3.79 -3.76 14.83
C LEU A 41 -5.03 -3.52 13.97
N GLN A 42 -5.95 -4.49 13.93
CA GLN A 42 -7.20 -4.34 13.19
C GLN A 42 -8.03 -3.14 13.69
N ASP A 43 -7.91 -2.77 14.96
CA ASP A 43 -8.58 -1.59 15.51
C ASP A 43 -8.09 -0.30 14.84
N VAL A 44 -6.80 -0.22 14.46
CA VAL A 44 -6.23 0.89 13.69
C VAL A 44 -6.73 0.89 12.25
N LEU A 45 -6.85 -0.31 11.66
CA LEU A 45 -7.40 -0.46 10.31
C LEU A 45 -8.88 -0.12 10.23
N LYS A 46 -9.61 -0.20 11.36
CA LYS A 46 -11.03 0.13 11.53
C LYS A 46 -11.27 1.58 11.98
N ILE A 47 -10.23 2.39 12.18
CA ILE A 47 -10.41 3.82 12.43
C ILE A 47 -11.03 4.42 11.17
N GLU A 48 -12.35 4.65 11.25
CA GLU A 48 -13.12 5.31 10.21
C GLU A 48 -12.61 6.74 10.07
N ASP A 49 -12.37 7.14 8.81
CA ASP A 49 -12.06 8.52 8.50
C ASP A 49 -13.29 9.39 8.83
N ALA A 50 -13.07 10.59 9.37
CA ALA A 50 -14.13 11.50 9.81
C ALA A 50 -15.12 11.89 8.69
N ASN A 51 -14.78 11.58 7.43
CA ASN A 51 -15.57 11.86 6.24
C ASN A 51 -16.33 10.64 5.67
N CYS A 52 -16.49 9.53 6.42
CA CYS A 52 -17.31 8.36 6.03
C CYS A 52 -16.98 7.72 4.67
N THR A 53 -15.75 7.91 4.14
CA THR A 53 -15.34 7.41 2.81
C THR A 53 -14.37 6.23 2.87
N GLY A 54 -14.07 5.73 4.08
CA GLY A 54 -13.19 4.60 4.32
C GLY A 54 -12.44 4.75 5.65
N THR A 55 -11.28 4.10 5.74
CA THR A 55 -10.42 4.15 6.93
C THR A 55 -9.19 4.99 6.66
N GLU A 56 -8.60 5.61 7.70
CA GLU A 56 -7.42 6.48 7.54
C GLU A 56 -6.27 5.73 6.83
N PHE A 57 -6.12 4.43 7.14
CA PHE A 57 -5.20 3.53 6.45
C PHE A 57 -5.47 3.45 4.94
N SER A 58 -6.73 3.31 4.53
CA SER A 58 -7.10 3.23 3.11
C SER A 58 -6.76 4.51 2.35
N TYR A 59 -6.90 5.66 3.00
CA TYR A 59 -6.49 6.95 2.45
C TYR A 59 -4.97 7.02 2.26
N GLN A 60 -4.19 6.68 3.30
CA GLN A 60 -2.72 6.64 3.20
C GLN A 60 -2.25 5.71 2.08
N MET A 61 -2.84 4.52 1.97
CA MET A 61 -2.50 3.55 0.91
C MET A 61 -2.84 4.05 -0.49
N ARG A 62 -3.90 4.86 -0.65
CA ARG A 62 -4.18 5.54 -1.92
C ARG A 62 -3.10 6.56 -2.26
N TRP A 63 -2.70 7.39 -1.30
CA TRP A 63 -1.66 8.39 -1.49
C TRP A 63 -0.30 7.75 -1.82
N ILE A 64 0.07 6.70 -1.08
CA ILE A 64 1.30 5.95 -1.29
C ILE A 64 1.37 5.34 -2.69
N ARG A 65 0.27 4.75 -3.17
CA ARG A 65 0.23 4.21 -4.54
C ARG A 65 0.45 5.30 -5.59
N THR A 66 -0.20 6.46 -5.44
CA THR A 66 0.03 7.60 -6.34
C THR A 66 1.47 8.07 -6.29
N ASN A 67 2.05 8.18 -5.09
CA ASN A 67 3.44 8.60 -4.91
C ASN A 67 4.42 7.60 -5.54
N LEU A 68 4.26 6.30 -5.27
CA LEU A 68 5.11 5.24 -5.84
C LEU A 68 4.98 5.15 -7.37
N LYS A 69 3.77 5.36 -7.90
CA LYS A 69 3.54 5.44 -9.34
C LYS A 69 4.26 6.64 -9.95
N ASN A 70 4.16 7.81 -9.33
CA ASN A 70 4.86 9.02 -9.79
C ASN A 70 6.38 8.86 -9.74
N GLN A 71 6.90 8.07 -8.80
CA GLN A 71 8.31 7.71 -8.72
C GLN A 71 8.74 6.63 -9.73
N GLY A 72 7.81 6.04 -10.49
CA GLY A 72 8.10 4.96 -11.43
C GLY A 72 8.47 3.63 -10.77
N LEU A 73 8.13 3.45 -9.48
CA LEU A 73 8.43 2.23 -8.72
C LEU A 73 7.35 1.16 -8.86
N ILE A 74 6.11 1.56 -9.10
CA ILE A 74 4.99 0.64 -9.33
C ILE A 74 4.20 1.07 -10.56
N SER A 75 3.63 0.10 -11.25
CA SER A 75 2.74 0.34 -12.38
C SER A 75 1.40 -0.36 -12.18
N SER A 76 0.36 0.16 -12.82
CA SER A 76 -0.98 -0.45 -12.82
C SER A 76 -1.27 -1.05 -14.20
N PRO A 77 -0.90 -2.33 -14.45
CA PRO A 77 -1.12 -2.96 -15.76
C PRO A 77 -2.62 -3.15 -16.05
N LYS A 78 -3.45 -3.29 -15.01
CA LYS A 78 -4.90 -3.39 -15.11
C LYS A 78 -5.55 -2.57 -14.00
N ARG A 79 -6.75 -2.05 -14.24
CA ARG A 79 -7.51 -1.28 -13.24
C ARG A 79 -7.64 -2.10 -11.94
N GLY A 80 -7.12 -1.56 -10.84
CA GLY A 80 -7.13 -2.20 -9.52
C GLY A 80 -5.97 -3.15 -9.23
N PHE A 81 -5.15 -3.49 -10.23
CA PHE A 81 -3.96 -4.32 -10.09
C PHE A 81 -2.70 -3.46 -10.13
N TRP A 82 -1.72 -3.82 -9.30
CA TRP A 82 -0.45 -3.13 -9.17
C TRP A 82 0.70 -4.14 -9.23
N VAL A 83 1.77 -3.74 -9.90
CA VAL A 83 3.02 -4.51 -9.99
C VAL A 83 4.18 -3.63 -9.57
N LEU A 84 5.21 -4.25 -9.01
CA LEU A 84 6.49 -3.57 -8.88
C LEU A 84 7.06 -3.35 -10.27
N GLN A 85 7.36 -2.10 -10.59
CA GLN A 85 8.15 -1.76 -11.76
C GLN A 85 9.61 -1.95 -11.36
N ASN A 86 10.13 -3.14 -11.60
CA ASN A 86 11.55 -3.38 -11.50
C ASN A 86 12.18 -2.65 -12.68
N ASN A 87 12.67 -1.42 -12.48
CA ASN A 87 13.36 -0.70 -13.53
C ASN A 87 14.74 -1.34 -13.71
N PRO A 88 14.98 -2.19 -14.73
CA PRO A 88 16.29 -2.74 -15.00
C PRO A 88 16.97 -1.77 -15.96
N ASN A 89 17.25 -0.56 -15.49
CA ASN A 89 18.21 0.31 -16.16
C ASN A 89 19.53 0.02 -15.44
N ASN A 90 20.24 -1.05 -15.84
CA ASN A 90 21.27 -1.06 -16.87
C ASN A 90 22.45 -0.17 -16.46
#